data_AF-A0A7L3X4Y4-F1
#
_entry.id   AF-A0A7L3X4Y4-F1
#
_cell.length_a   1.000
_cell.length_b   1.000
_cell.length_c   1.000
_cell.angle_alpha   90.00
_cell.angle_beta   90.00
_cell.angle_gamma   90.00
#
_symmetry.space_group_name_H-M   'P 1'
#
loop_
_entity.id
_entity.type
_entity.pdbx_description
1 polymer ?
#
loop_
_entity_poly.entity_id
_entity_poly.type
_entity_poly.pdbx_seq_one_letter_code
_entity_poly.pdbx_strand_id
1 'polypeptide(L)'
;RDPADMSSESDNAMTSSTVSKLAEARRTTYLSGRWVCDDHNGDTSISITGPWITLPNNGDYSAYYNWVEEKKTTQGPDMEHNNPAYTISAALCYATQLVNTLSLILDVNLPKKLCNRQVNTEFCGENLSRHRFTRAVKKLNANILHLCFSQHVNLDLLHPLHTLRNLMYLVSPDTENLGR
;
A
#
# COMPACT_ATOMS: atom_id res chain seq x y z
N ARG A 1 -54.84 -9.84 12.57
CA ARG A 1 -53.42 -9.83 12.13
C ARG A 1 -53.44 -9.26 10.73
N ASP A 2 -53.09 -7.98 10.60
CA ASP A 2 -53.24 -7.23 9.36
C ASP A 2 -52.17 -7.63 8.33
N PRO A 3 -52.52 -7.75 7.03
CA PRO A 3 -51.59 -8.13 5.98
C PRO A 3 -50.59 -7.03 5.58
N ALA A 4 -50.79 -5.79 6.05
CA ALA A 4 -49.89 -4.65 5.78
C ALA A 4 -48.61 -4.63 6.64
N ASP A 5 -48.58 -5.43 7.72
CA ASP A 5 -47.45 -5.47 8.65
C ASP A 5 -46.33 -6.41 8.17
N MET A 6 -46.62 -7.28 7.19
CA MET A 6 -45.66 -8.22 6.60
C MET A 6 -44.85 -7.62 5.44
N SER A 7 -45.34 -6.54 4.81
CA SER A 7 -44.64 -5.87 3.71
C SER A 7 -43.52 -4.94 4.19
N SER A 8 -43.68 -4.30 5.35
CA SER A 8 -42.70 -3.37 5.92
C SER A 8 -41.44 -4.07 6.44
N GLU A 9 -41.57 -5.28 7.01
CA GLU A 9 -40.43 -6.08 7.45
C GLU A 9 -39.61 -6.63 6.28
N SER A 10 -40.25 -7.02 5.17
CA SER A 10 -39.57 -7.52 3.98
C SER A 10 -38.74 -6.44 3.28
N ASP A 11 -39.26 -5.21 3.18
CA ASP A 11 -38.53 -4.09 2.58
C ASP A 11 -37.36 -3.62 3.46
N ASN A 12 -37.51 -3.64 4.79
CA ASN A 12 -36.41 -3.36 5.72
C ASN A 12 -35.32 -4.45 5.69
N ALA A 13 -35.71 -5.72 5.57
CA ALA A 13 -34.75 -6.82 5.44
C ALA A 13 -34.01 -6.77 4.08
N MET A 14 -34.70 -6.40 3.00
CA MET A 14 -34.09 -6.23 1.66
C MET A 14 -33.13 -5.03 1.60
N THR A 15 -33.47 -3.91 2.22
CA THR A 15 -32.59 -2.73 2.34
C THR A 15 -31.39 -3.04 3.23
N SER A 16 -31.58 -3.73 4.36
CA SER A 16 -30.46 -4.19 5.18
C SER A 16 -29.54 -5.16 4.43
N SER A 17 -30.09 -6.10 3.66
CA SER A 17 -29.33 -7.06 2.85
C SER A 17 -28.51 -6.37 1.75
N THR A 18 -29.09 -5.38 1.05
CA THR A 18 -28.38 -4.62 0.02
C THR A 18 -27.31 -3.71 0.62
N VAL A 19 -27.56 -3.07 1.77
CA VAL A 19 -26.56 -2.28 2.48
C VAL A 19 -25.39 -3.15 2.94
N SER A 20 -25.65 -4.34 3.49
CA SER A 20 -24.59 -5.30 3.84
C SER A 20 -23.78 -5.76 2.64
N LYS A 21 -24.44 -6.08 1.50
CA LYS A 21 -23.75 -6.45 0.25
C LYS A 21 -22.93 -5.31 -0.34
N LEU A 22 -23.40 -4.07 -0.25
CA LEU A 22 -22.65 -2.89 -0.67
C LEU A 22 -21.45 -2.62 0.24
N ALA A 23 -21.60 -2.80 1.56
CA ALA A 23 -20.51 -2.68 2.52
C ALA A 23 -19.46 -3.80 2.35
N GLU A 24 -19.87 -5.01 1.99
CA GLU A 24 -18.97 -6.10 1.61
C GLU A 24 -18.27 -5.83 0.27
N ALA A 25 -19.00 -5.39 -0.76
CA ALA A 25 -18.42 -5.05 -2.06
C ALA A 25 -17.38 -3.92 -1.95
N ARG A 26 -17.64 -2.90 -1.11
CA ARG A 26 -16.68 -1.82 -0.84
C ARG A 26 -15.39 -2.31 -0.17
N ARG A 27 -15.45 -3.46 0.50
CA ARG A 27 -14.28 -4.13 1.09
C ARG A 27 -13.56 -5.03 0.09
N THR A 28 -14.02 -5.21 -1.16
CA THR A 28 -13.31 -6.07 -2.13
C THR A 28 -12.54 -5.26 -3.17
N THR A 29 -11.25 -5.53 -3.34
CA THR A 29 -10.39 -4.95 -4.39
C THR A 29 -9.86 -6.04 -5.32
N TYR A 30 -9.82 -5.78 -6.62
CA TYR A 30 -9.27 -6.71 -7.60
C TYR A 30 -7.78 -6.46 -7.82
N LEU A 31 -6.94 -7.39 -7.36
CA LEU A 31 -5.48 -7.31 -7.41
C LEU A 31 -4.91 -8.41 -8.29
N SER A 32 -4.25 -8.03 -9.39
CA SER A 32 -3.48 -8.95 -10.24
C SER A 32 -4.21 -10.24 -10.64
N GLY A 33 -5.51 -10.16 -10.94
CA GLY A 33 -6.31 -11.33 -11.36
C GLY A 33 -7.16 -11.97 -10.25
N ARG A 34 -7.16 -11.43 -9.04
CA ARG A 34 -7.85 -12.01 -7.89
C ARG A 34 -8.60 -10.95 -7.07
N TRP A 35 -9.82 -11.28 -6.63
CA TRP A 35 -10.57 -10.48 -5.65
C TRP A 35 -10.02 -10.72 -4.24
N VAL A 36 -9.74 -9.64 -3.51
CA VAL A 36 -9.20 -9.65 -2.14
C VAL A 36 -10.07 -8.75 -1.27
N CYS A 37 -10.48 -9.23 -0.09
CA CYS A 37 -11.17 -8.41 0.91
C CYS A 37 -10.14 -7.59 1.70
N ASP A 38 -10.27 -6.28 1.69
CA ASP A 38 -9.55 -5.33 2.53
C ASP A 38 -10.48 -4.86 3.66
N ASP A 39 -10.15 -5.22 4.89
CA ASP A 39 -10.95 -4.89 6.07
C ASP A 39 -10.77 -3.42 6.51
N HIS A 40 -10.05 -2.61 5.74
CA HIS A 40 -9.67 -1.24 6.13
C HIS A 40 -10.66 -0.21 5.58
N ASN A 41 -11.16 0.60 6.51
CA ASN A 41 -12.36 1.43 6.44
C ASN A 41 -12.26 2.61 5.45
N GLY A 42 -12.16 2.35 4.15
CA GLY A 42 -12.29 3.37 3.09
C GLY A 42 -11.06 4.24 2.83
N ASP A 43 -10.01 4.19 3.67
CA ASP A 43 -8.73 4.83 3.41
C ASP A 43 -7.92 4.00 2.41
N THR A 44 -8.02 4.41 1.15
CA THR A 44 -7.38 3.73 0.01
C THR A 44 -5.88 4.02 -0.09
N SER A 45 -5.39 5.09 0.58
CA SER A 45 -3.99 5.54 0.46
C SER A 45 -3.41 6.08 1.76
N ILE A 46 -2.11 5.87 1.97
CA ILE A 46 -1.32 6.34 3.12
C ILE A 46 -0.27 7.35 2.62
N SER A 47 -0.12 8.49 3.30
CA SER A 47 0.90 9.50 3.00
C SER A 47 2.15 9.36 3.87
N ILE A 48 3.34 9.62 3.31
CA ILE A 48 4.61 9.58 4.06
C ILE A 48 5.19 10.96 4.42
N THR A 49 5.12 11.94 3.50
CA THR A 49 5.72 13.28 3.71
C THR A 49 4.76 14.44 3.37
N GLY A 50 3.50 14.14 3.07
CA GLY A 50 2.45 15.12 2.77
C GLY A 50 1.32 14.56 1.89
N PRO A 51 0.26 15.34 1.60
CA PRO A 51 -0.94 14.85 0.91
C PRO A 51 -0.70 14.31 -0.50
N TRP A 52 0.38 14.76 -1.14
CA TRP A 52 0.70 14.49 -2.54
C TRP A 52 1.64 13.30 -2.75
N ILE A 53 2.19 12.76 -1.66
CA ILE A 53 3.16 11.66 -1.67
C ILE A 53 2.53 10.49 -0.92
N THR A 54 1.67 9.78 -1.64
CA THR A 54 0.83 8.71 -1.12
C THR A 54 1.13 7.38 -1.78
N LEU A 55 0.92 6.29 -1.04
CA LEU A 55 0.88 4.93 -1.58
C LEU A 55 -0.45 4.28 -1.27
N PRO A 56 -0.97 3.44 -2.18
CA PRO A 56 -2.13 2.61 -1.90
C PRO A 56 -1.88 1.73 -0.68
N ASN A 57 -2.87 1.70 0.23
CA ASN A 57 -2.77 0.97 1.51
C ASN A 57 -2.55 -0.55 1.28
N ASN A 58 -3.23 -1.09 0.27
CA ASN A 58 -3.18 -2.50 -0.11
C ASN A 58 -1.95 -2.91 -0.94
N GLY A 59 -1.07 -1.97 -1.29
CA GLY A 59 0.09 -2.22 -2.16
C GLY A 59 -0.24 -2.39 -3.64
N ASP A 60 -1.41 -1.94 -4.09
CA ASP A 60 -1.78 -1.98 -5.52
C ASP A 60 -1.13 -0.87 -6.34
N TYR A 61 0.06 -1.15 -6.88
CA TYR A 61 0.76 -0.21 -7.76
C TYR A 61 0.28 -0.25 -9.23
N SER A 62 -0.95 -0.70 -9.51
CA SER A 62 -1.52 -0.76 -10.86
C SER A 62 -1.48 0.58 -11.61
N ALA A 63 -1.73 1.70 -10.91
CA ALA A 63 -1.62 3.05 -11.46
C ALA A 63 -0.21 3.36 -12.00
N TYR A 64 0.84 2.90 -11.33
CA TYR A 64 2.22 3.02 -11.82
C TYR A 64 2.39 2.23 -13.12
N TYR A 65 1.93 0.99 -13.15
CA TYR A 65 2.11 0.13 -14.32
C TYR A 65 1.34 0.62 -15.54
N ASN A 66 0.11 1.08 -15.35
CA ASN A 66 -0.73 1.61 -16.43
C ASN A 66 -0.07 2.84 -17.06
N TRP A 67 0.44 3.75 -16.22
CA TRP A 67 1.16 4.94 -16.71
C TRP A 67 2.43 4.59 -17.48
N VAL A 68 3.22 3.61 -17.00
CA VAL A 68 4.45 3.17 -17.69
C VAL A 68 4.14 2.55 -19.05
N GLU A 69 3.04 1.82 -19.20
CA GLU A 69 2.63 1.26 -20.49
C GLU A 69 2.08 2.34 -21.43
N GLU A 70 1.31 3.31 -20.92
CA GLU A 70 0.78 4.44 -21.71
C GLU A 70 1.89 5.38 -22.19
N LYS A 71 2.89 5.69 -21.34
CA LYS A 71 4.05 6.50 -21.74
C LYS A 71 4.87 5.86 -22.88
N LYS A 72 4.91 4.54 -22.98
CA LYS A 72 5.58 3.87 -24.11
C LYS A 72 4.85 4.07 -25.44
N THR A 73 3.54 4.26 -25.39
CA THR A 73 2.70 4.41 -26.58
C THR A 73 2.56 5.86 -27.04
N THR A 74 2.77 6.82 -26.14
CA THR A 74 2.46 8.24 -26.38
C THR A 74 3.74 9.09 -26.38
N GLN A 75 4.17 9.58 -27.55
CA GLN A 75 5.33 10.50 -27.71
C GLN A 75 4.94 11.98 -27.50
N GLY A 76 4.12 12.28 -26.49
CA GLY A 76 3.68 13.64 -26.17
C GLY A 76 4.54 14.33 -25.11
N PRO A 77 4.61 15.67 -25.07
CA PRO A 77 5.33 16.39 -24.01
C PRO A 77 4.73 16.09 -22.63
N ASP A 78 5.60 15.70 -21.68
CA ASP A 78 5.30 15.45 -20.26
C ASP A 78 4.77 16.74 -19.60
N MET A 79 3.45 16.96 -19.63
CA MET A 79 2.80 18.14 -19.03
C MET A 79 1.89 17.82 -17.85
N GLU A 80 1.90 16.59 -17.33
CA GLU A 80 1.00 16.20 -16.24
C GLU A 80 1.65 16.40 -14.87
N HIS A 81 1.25 17.48 -14.19
CA HIS A 81 1.61 17.81 -12.80
C HIS A 81 1.15 16.75 -11.76
N ASN A 82 0.41 15.72 -12.18
CA ASN A 82 -0.16 14.67 -11.32
C ASN A 82 0.15 13.27 -11.86
N ASN A 83 1.42 13.02 -12.20
CA ASN A 83 1.85 11.70 -12.66
C ASN A 83 1.87 10.68 -11.49
N PRO A 84 1.03 9.63 -11.50
CA PRO A 84 1.00 8.62 -10.45
C PRO A 84 2.34 7.89 -10.30
N ALA A 85 3.11 7.76 -11.38
CA ALA A 85 4.43 7.15 -11.32
C ALA A 85 5.42 7.98 -10.50
N TYR A 86 5.40 9.31 -10.61
CA TYR A 86 6.25 10.17 -9.79
C TYR A 86 5.82 10.15 -8.33
N THR A 87 4.53 10.22 -8.04
CA THR A 87 4.01 10.13 -6.67
C THR A 87 4.39 8.81 -6.00
N ILE A 88 4.14 7.69 -6.67
CA ILE A 88 4.43 6.34 -6.15
C ILE A 88 5.94 6.16 -5.98
N SER A 89 6.74 6.54 -6.98
CA SER A 89 8.21 6.44 -6.89
C SER A 89 8.78 7.30 -5.77
N ALA A 90 8.32 8.54 -5.62
CA ALA A 90 8.74 9.42 -4.53
C ALA A 90 8.41 8.80 -3.17
N ALA A 91 7.19 8.30 -2.99
CA ALA A 91 6.77 7.71 -1.74
C ALA A 91 7.56 6.44 -1.39
N LEU A 92 7.85 5.57 -2.37
CA LEU A 92 8.71 4.39 -2.19
C LEU A 92 10.17 4.75 -1.88
N CYS A 93 10.68 5.84 -2.45
CA CYS A 93 11.99 6.38 -2.10
C CYS A 93 12.05 6.85 -0.64
N TYR A 94 11.05 7.61 -0.19
CA TYR A 94 10.96 8.04 1.20
C TYR A 94 10.79 6.84 2.15
N ALA A 95 9.96 5.86 1.78
CA ALA A 95 9.79 4.65 2.58
C ALA A 95 11.11 3.89 2.72
N THR A 96 11.90 3.81 1.65
CA THR A 96 13.21 3.15 1.71
C THR A 96 14.21 3.93 2.56
N GLN A 97 14.23 5.26 2.45
CA GLN A 97 15.06 6.11 3.31
C GLN A 97 14.71 5.89 4.78
N LEU A 98 13.42 5.90 5.12
CA LEU A 98 12.93 5.65 6.48
C LEU A 98 13.35 4.26 6.97
N VAL A 99 13.18 3.20 6.17
CA VAL A 99 13.61 1.84 6.50
C VAL A 99 15.11 1.75 6.79
N ASN A 100 15.93 2.40 5.97
CA ASN A 100 17.38 2.42 6.17
C ASN A 100 17.76 3.19 7.45
N THR A 101 17.09 4.30 7.72
CA THR A 101 17.28 5.07 8.96
C THR A 101 16.84 4.28 10.20
N LEU A 102 15.69 3.62 10.15
CA LEU A 102 15.20 2.78 11.25
C LEU A 102 16.13 1.59 11.49
N SER A 103 16.59 0.92 10.44
CA SER A 103 17.59 -0.16 10.54
C SER A 103 18.86 0.30 11.28
N LEU A 104 19.33 1.51 10.98
CA LEU A 104 20.50 2.09 11.65
C LEU A 104 20.21 2.40 13.13
N ILE A 105 19.06 2.99 13.44
CA ILE A 105 18.68 3.36 14.81
C ILE A 105 18.47 2.13 15.68
N LEU A 106 17.84 1.09 15.12
CA LEU A 106 17.50 -0.16 15.80
C LEU A 106 18.65 -1.17 15.83
N ASP A 107 19.78 -0.86 15.17
CA ASP A 107 20.93 -1.76 14.99
C ASP A 107 20.57 -3.13 14.38
N VAL A 108 19.68 -3.12 13.37
CA VAL A 108 19.20 -4.34 12.69
C VAL A 108 19.74 -4.40 11.27
N ASN A 109 20.44 -5.48 10.93
CA ASN A 109 20.96 -5.70 9.59
C ASN A 109 19.86 -6.13 8.60
N LEU A 110 19.60 -5.32 7.58
CA LEU A 110 18.58 -5.63 6.58
C LEU A 110 18.98 -6.78 5.63
N PRO A 111 18.09 -7.75 5.37
CA PRO A 111 18.41 -8.94 4.57
C PRO A 111 18.52 -8.63 3.08
N LYS A 112 17.88 -7.56 2.58
CA LYS A 112 17.97 -7.12 1.19
C LYS A 112 18.72 -5.80 1.11
N LYS A 113 19.82 -5.77 0.35
CA LYS A 113 20.55 -4.54 0.09
C LYS A 113 19.70 -3.60 -0.78
N LEU A 114 19.35 -2.45 -0.22
CA LEU A 114 18.70 -1.32 -0.87
C LEU A 114 19.43 -0.03 -0.45
N CYS A 115 20.59 0.23 -1.04
CA CYS A 115 21.33 1.45 -0.71
C CYS A 115 20.68 2.67 -1.41
N ASN A 116 20.70 3.84 -0.78
CA ASN A 116 20.03 5.06 -1.28
C ASN A 116 20.41 5.42 -2.74
N ARG A 117 21.65 5.11 -3.15
CA ARG A 117 22.12 5.24 -4.54
C ARG A 117 21.38 4.28 -5.50
N GLN A 118 21.10 3.05 -5.08
CA GLN A 118 20.31 2.09 -5.86
C GLN A 118 18.82 2.43 -5.87
N VAL A 119 18.28 2.99 -4.79
CA VAL A 119 16.85 3.33 -4.66
C VAL A 119 16.44 4.40 -5.68
N ASN A 120 17.27 5.44 -5.85
CA ASN A 120 17.01 6.47 -6.86
C ASN A 120 17.03 5.89 -8.28
N THR A 121 17.88 4.89 -8.54
CA THR A 121 17.93 4.18 -9.83
C THR A 121 16.83 3.11 -9.99
N GLU A 122 16.35 2.52 -8.89
CA GLU A 122 15.36 1.44 -8.85
C GLU A 122 13.91 1.96 -8.81
N PHE A 123 13.65 3.20 -8.39
CA PHE A 123 12.30 3.79 -8.38
C PHE A 123 12.19 5.08 -9.23
N CYS A 124 13.21 5.95 -9.23
CA CYS A 124 13.17 7.22 -9.97
C CYS A 124 13.85 7.17 -11.35
N GLY A 125 14.24 5.98 -11.84
CA GLY A 125 14.88 5.84 -13.16
C GLY A 125 13.90 6.06 -14.32
N GLU A 126 14.34 6.76 -15.37
CA GLU A 126 13.51 7.15 -16.53
C GLU A 126 12.91 5.99 -17.34
N ASN A 127 13.43 4.75 -17.19
CA ASN A 127 13.02 3.57 -17.97
C ASN A 127 12.84 2.33 -17.11
N LEU A 128 12.10 2.47 -16.00
CA LEU A 128 11.92 1.36 -15.09
C LEU A 128 10.85 0.37 -15.60
N SER A 129 11.27 -0.86 -15.93
CA SER A 129 10.31 -1.90 -16.32
C SER A 129 9.46 -2.36 -15.13
N ARG A 130 8.21 -2.79 -15.39
CA ARG A 130 7.30 -3.41 -14.41
C ARG A 130 8.00 -4.48 -13.56
N HIS A 131 8.82 -5.32 -14.18
CA HIS A 131 9.54 -6.37 -13.47
C HIS A 131 10.58 -5.83 -12.48
N ARG A 132 11.36 -4.81 -12.89
CA ARG A 132 12.36 -4.19 -12.00
C ARG A 132 11.69 -3.48 -10.84
N PHE A 133 10.63 -2.72 -11.11
CA PHE A 133 9.82 -2.06 -10.08
C PHE A 133 9.29 -3.07 -9.06
N THR A 134 8.61 -4.11 -9.53
CA THR A 134 8.01 -5.13 -8.67
C THR A 134 9.06 -5.83 -7.81
N ARG A 135 10.25 -6.10 -8.38
CA ARG A 135 11.36 -6.69 -7.64
C ARG A 135 11.89 -5.74 -6.56
N ALA A 136 12.01 -4.45 -6.84
CA ALA A 136 12.44 -3.44 -5.88
C ALA A 136 11.45 -3.31 -4.71
N VAL A 137 10.15 -3.19 -5.01
CA VAL A 137 9.07 -3.20 -4.00
C VAL A 137 9.14 -4.44 -3.12
N LYS A 138 9.30 -5.64 -3.70
CA LYS A 138 9.40 -6.89 -2.93
C LYS A 138 10.60 -6.90 -1.99
N LYS A 139 11.76 -6.37 -2.41
CA LYS A 139 12.93 -6.23 -1.53
C LYS A 139 12.63 -5.27 -0.37
N LEU A 140 11.97 -4.15 -0.66
CA LEU A 140 11.61 -3.15 0.34
C LEU A 140 10.65 -3.75 1.38
N ASN A 141 9.57 -4.39 0.93
CA ASN A 141 8.60 -5.04 1.82
C ASN A 141 9.24 -6.15 2.66
N ALA A 142 10.19 -6.91 2.09
CA ALA A 142 10.93 -7.91 2.86
C ALA A 142 11.79 -7.29 3.98
N ASN A 143 12.42 -6.13 3.72
CA ASN A 143 13.16 -5.40 4.74
C ASN A 143 12.24 -4.82 5.82
N ILE A 144 11.10 -4.25 5.41
CA ILE A 144 10.09 -3.72 6.36
C ILE A 144 9.60 -4.83 7.28
N LEU A 145 9.20 -5.98 6.71
CA LEU A 145 8.78 -7.13 7.52
C LEU A 145 9.89 -7.62 8.44
N HIS A 146 11.13 -7.63 7.98
CA HIS A 146 12.26 -8.02 8.81
C HIS A 146 12.42 -7.11 10.03
N LEU A 147 12.27 -5.80 9.86
CA LEU A 147 12.25 -4.85 10.99
C LEU A 147 11.03 -5.07 11.89
N CYS A 148 9.84 -5.31 11.33
CA CYS A 148 8.65 -5.61 12.12
C CYS A 148 8.85 -6.84 13.00
N PHE A 149 9.47 -7.90 12.45
CA PHE A 149 9.76 -9.12 13.19
C PHE A 149 10.83 -8.91 14.27
N SER A 150 11.86 -8.10 13.99
CA SER A 150 12.89 -7.80 14.99
C SER A 150 12.38 -6.94 16.15
N GLN A 151 11.33 -6.15 15.93
CA GLN A 151 10.66 -5.35 16.96
C GLN A 151 9.40 -6.03 17.54
N HIS A 152 9.21 -7.32 17.28
CA HIS A 152 8.09 -8.11 17.82
C HIS A 152 6.69 -7.55 17.51
N VAL A 153 6.52 -6.89 16.37
CA VAL A 153 5.21 -6.43 15.90
C VAL A 153 4.30 -7.65 15.69
N ASN A 154 3.03 -7.55 16.13
CA ASN A 154 2.06 -8.64 15.98
C ASN A 154 1.92 -9.06 14.51
N LEU A 155 2.18 -10.35 14.25
CA LEU A 155 2.16 -10.95 12.92
C LEU A 155 0.78 -10.90 12.26
N ASP A 156 -0.31 -10.92 13.03
CA ASP A 156 -1.67 -10.88 12.51
C ASP A 156 -2.02 -9.53 11.85
N LEU A 157 -1.25 -8.48 12.15
CA LEU A 157 -1.43 -7.14 11.59
C LEU A 157 -0.64 -6.95 10.28
N LEU A 158 0.36 -7.79 10.03
CA LEU A 158 1.34 -7.59 8.97
C LEU A 158 0.90 -8.26 7.67
N HIS A 159 1.14 -7.58 6.54
CA HIS A 159 0.86 -8.14 5.22
C HIS A 159 2.01 -7.92 4.23
N PRO A 160 2.49 -8.94 3.49
CA PRO A 160 3.67 -8.80 2.63
C PRO A 160 3.59 -7.77 1.51
N LEU A 161 2.38 -7.32 1.14
CA LEU A 161 2.18 -6.32 0.10
C LEU A 161 2.02 -4.90 0.67
N HIS A 162 1.71 -4.73 1.96
CA HIS A 162 1.37 -3.43 2.51
C HIS A 162 2.61 -2.67 2.97
N THR A 163 3.19 -1.87 2.08
CA THR A 163 4.46 -1.17 2.32
C THR A 163 4.35 -0.18 3.50
N LEU A 164 3.55 0.88 3.38
CA LEU A 164 3.49 1.91 4.43
C LEU A 164 2.72 1.45 5.67
N ARG A 165 1.72 0.59 5.52
CA ARG A 165 0.93 0.11 6.66
C ARG A 165 1.77 -0.73 7.62
N ASN A 166 2.62 -1.63 7.11
CA ASN A 166 3.54 -2.37 7.98
C ASN A 166 4.52 -1.41 8.69
N LEU A 167 5.00 -0.36 7.99
CA LEU A 167 5.82 0.67 8.60
C LEU A 167 5.09 1.43 9.71
N MET A 168 3.81 1.74 9.54
CA MET A 168 3.00 2.38 10.58
C MET A 168 2.88 1.51 11.83
N TYR A 169 2.68 0.20 11.68
CA TYR A 169 2.68 -0.70 12.83
C TYR A 169 4.06 -0.77 13.49
N LEU A 170 5.14 -0.76 12.71
CA LEU A 170 6.51 -0.73 13.24
C LEU A 170 6.77 0.51 14.10
N VAL A 171 6.34 1.70 13.68
CA VAL A 171 6.61 2.96 14.41
C VAL A 171 5.47 3.38 15.34
N SER A 172 4.48 2.52 15.55
CA SER A 172 3.33 2.84 16.39
C SER A 172 3.79 3.07 17.83
N PRO A 173 3.29 4.09 18.54
CA PRO A 173 3.61 4.26 19.96
C PRO A 173 3.16 3.06 20.82
N ASP A 174 2.21 2.26 20.33
CA ASP A 174 1.76 1.03 20.99
C ASP A 174 2.78 -0.12 20.91
N THR A 175 3.82 0.00 20.07
CA THR A 175 4.93 -0.95 20.12
C THR A 175 5.80 -0.62 21.32
N GLU A 176 5.66 -1.39 22.39
CA GLU A 176 6.26 -1.13 23.71
C GLU A 176 7.80 -1.01 23.70
N ASN A 177 8.47 -1.52 22.65
CA ASN A 177 9.89 -1.84 22.65
C ASN A 177 10.66 -1.33 21.42
N LEU A 178 10.24 -0.21 20.81
CA LEU A 178 10.94 0.32 19.63
C LEU A 178 12.40 0.67 19.98
N GLY A 179 13.32 -0.20 19.59
CA GLY A 179 14.76 -0.09 19.87
C GLY A 179 15.20 -0.54 21.25
N ARG A 180 14.36 -1.23 22.04
CA ARG A 180 14.70 -1.77 23.37
C ARG A 180 13.92 -3.02 23.73
#